data_AF-A0A2N2J309-F1
#
_entry.id   AF-A0A2N2J309-F1
#
_cell.length_a   1.000
_cell.length_b   1.000
_cell.length_c   1.000
_cell.angle_alpha   90.00
_cell.angle_beta   90.00
_cell.angle_gamma   90.00
#
_symmetry.space_group_name_H-M   'P 1'
#
loop_
_entity.id
_entity.type
_entity.pdbx_description
1 polymer ?
#
loop_
_entity_poly.entity_id
_entity_poly.type
_entity_poly.pdbx_seq_one_letter_code
_entity_poly.pdbx_strand_id
1 'polypeptide(L)'
;MSEETHKKENHEKHLEKLTIKELREIAAEIPHEKAIHEMKKEELVIFIKEARGIKDETPVRKKKHTGRIKMTKTELKAKIRELKALRLEALESKENEKSIRFRRQISQLKKISRRIAAV
;
A
#
# COMPACT_ATOMS: atom_id res chain seq x y z
N MET A 1 24.22 -16.53 2.79
CA MET A 1 23.67 -16.61 1.43
C MET A 1 22.17 -16.77 1.59
N SER A 2 21.41 -15.68 1.57
CA SER A 2 19.97 -15.66 1.87
C SER A 2 19.24 -14.97 0.72
N GLU A 3 19.16 -15.65 -0.42
CA GLU A 3 18.62 -15.12 -1.68
C GLU A 3 17.42 -15.95 -2.18
N GLU A 4 16.33 -16.07 -1.41
CA GLU A 4 15.14 -16.78 -1.91
C GLU A 4 13.79 -16.07 -1.70
N THR A 5 13.74 -14.96 -0.97
CA THR A 5 12.46 -14.27 -0.67
C THR A 5 12.09 -13.14 -1.62
N HIS A 6 12.96 -12.73 -2.55
CA HIS A 6 12.68 -11.66 -3.52
C HIS A 6 12.24 -12.11 -4.92
N LYS A 7 12.23 -13.41 -5.21
CA LYS A 7 11.97 -13.91 -6.57
C LYS A 7 10.48 -14.02 -6.91
N LYS A 8 9.61 -14.26 -5.90
CA LYS A 8 8.18 -14.54 -6.12
C LYS A 8 7.36 -13.30 -6.50
N GLU A 9 7.55 -12.16 -5.84
CA GLU A 9 6.81 -10.92 -6.14
C GLU A 9 7.09 -10.34 -7.53
N ASN A 10 8.28 -10.63 -8.10
CA ASN A 10 8.65 -10.13 -9.41
C ASN A 10 7.92 -10.87 -10.54
N HIS A 11 7.61 -12.16 -10.37
CA HIS A 11 6.93 -12.94 -11.40
C HIS A 11 5.48 -12.49 -11.58
N GLU A 12 4.75 -12.19 -10.50
CA GLU A 12 3.36 -11.70 -10.57
C GLU A 12 3.27 -10.35 -11.29
N LYS A 13 4.16 -9.41 -10.95
CA LYS A 13 4.23 -8.08 -11.61
C LYS A 13 4.72 -8.16 -13.06
N HIS A 14 5.39 -9.26 -13.44
CA HIS A 14 5.90 -9.45 -14.79
C HIS A 14 4.79 -9.92 -15.74
N LEU A 15 3.93 -10.86 -15.31
CA LEU A 15 2.84 -11.40 -16.14
C LEU A 15 1.85 -10.32 -16.62
N GLU A 16 1.52 -9.34 -15.77
CA GLU A 16 0.62 -8.24 -16.15
C GLU A 16 1.20 -7.33 -17.26
N LYS A 17 2.54 -7.28 -17.35
CA LYS A 17 3.28 -6.48 -18.33
C LYS A 17 3.51 -7.20 -19.66
N LEU A 18 3.36 -8.52 -19.70
CA LEU A 18 3.50 -9.29 -20.92
C LEU A 18 2.36 -9.01 -21.92
N THR A 19 2.67 -9.19 -23.19
CA THR A 19 1.71 -9.10 -24.29
C THR A 19 0.88 -10.39 -24.40
N ILE A 20 -0.25 -10.33 -25.10
CA ILE A 20 -1.17 -11.48 -25.23
C ILE A 20 -0.46 -12.68 -25.89
N LYS A 21 0.45 -12.44 -26.84
CA LYS A 21 1.21 -13.50 -27.51
C LYS A 21 2.12 -14.25 -26.55
N GLU A 22 2.90 -13.51 -25.76
CA GLU A 22 3.80 -14.08 -24.74
C GLU A 22 3.02 -14.84 -23.65
N LEU A 23 1.85 -14.33 -23.26
CA LEU A 23 0.96 -15.04 -22.32
C LEU A 23 0.40 -16.33 -22.93
N ARG A 24 0.09 -16.37 -24.24
CA ARG A 24 -0.37 -17.58 -24.92
C ARG A 24 0.73 -18.64 -25.05
N GLU A 25 1.96 -18.22 -25.33
CA GLU A 25 3.12 -19.13 -25.40
C GLU A 25 3.37 -19.79 -24.03
N ILE A 26 3.40 -18.99 -22.97
CA ILE A 26 3.55 -19.49 -21.59
C ILE A 26 2.38 -20.41 -21.20
N ALA A 27 1.16 -20.10 -21.63
CA ALA A 27 -0.01 -20.94 -21.38
C ALA A 27 0.03 -22.24 -22.20
N ALA A 28 0.61 -22.25 -23.40
CA ALA A 28 0.71 -23.44 -24.25
C ALA A 28 1.81 -24.42 -23.78
N GLU A 29 2.84 -23.93 -23.11
CA GLU A 29 3.86 -24.77 -22.46
C GLU A 29 3.29 -25.61 -21.31
N ILE A 30 2.19 -25.16 -20.71
CA ILE A 30 1.54 -25.89 -19.64
C ILE A 30 0.45 -26.78 -20.25
N PRO A 31 0.47 -28.11 -19.99
CA PRO A 31 -0.52 -29.02 -20.55
C PRO A 31 -1.91 -28.67 -20.01
N HIS A 32 -2.78 -28.21 -20.90
CA HIS A 32 -4.12 -27.77 -20.56
C HIS A 32 -5.13 -28.19 -21.63
N GLU A 33 -6.34 -28.53 -21.19
CA GLU A 33 -7.44 -28.97 -22.05
C GLU A 33 -8.28 -27.81 -22.62
N LYS A 34 -8.03 -26.56 -22.18
CA LYS A 34 -8.87 -25.39 -22.53
C LYS A 34 -8.33 -24.63 -23.75
N ALA A 35 -9.22 -24.02 -24.51
CA ALA A 35 -8.90 -23.19 -25.68
C ALA A 35 -8.22 -21.86 -25.28
N ILE A 36 -6.90 -21.89 -25.10
CA ILE A 36 -6.04 -20.74 -24.75
C ILE A 36 -6.19 -19.57 -25.76
N HIS A 37 -6.56 -19.88 -27.01
CA HIS A 37 -6.63 -18.88 -28.09
C HIS A 37 -7.83 -17.92 -27.99
N GLU A 38 -8.90 -18.32 -27.31
CA GLU A 38 -10.12 -17.50 -27.16
C GLU A 38 -10.09 -16.61 -25.90
N MET A 39 -9.19 -16.88 -24.97
CA MET A 39 -9.12 -16.19 -23.67
C MET A 39 -8.64 -14.73 -23.81
N LYS A 40 -9.26 -13.85 -23.01
CA LYS A 40 -8.84 -12.44 -22.87
C LYS A 40 -7.54 -12.35 -22.06
N LYS A 41 -6.84 -11.21 -22.16
CA LYS A 41 -5.55 -10.98 -21.46
C LYS A 41 -5.64 -11.25 -19.95
N GLU A 42 -6.71 -10.80 -19.30
CA GLU A 42 -6.92 -10.98 -17.86
C GLU A 42 -7.11 -12.46 -17.49
N GLU A 43 -7.86 -13.20 -18.30
CA GLU A 43 -8.12 -14.63 -18.13
C GLU A 43 -6.84 -15.45 -18.32
N LEU A 44 -6.00 -15.11 -19.31
CA LEU A 44 -4.70 -15.75 -19.50
C LEU A 44 -3.75 -15.53 -18.31
N VAL A 45 -3.75 -14.34 -17.71
CA VAL A 45 -2.92 -14.07 -16.52
C VAL A 45 -3.40 -14.90 -15.32
N ILE A 46 -4.72 -14.97 -15.09
CA ILE A 46 -5.28 -15.80 -14.01
C ILE A 46 -4.93 -17.27 -14.22
N PHE A 47 -5.11 -17.76 -15.45
CA PHE A 47 -4.82 -19.13 -15.82
C PHE A 47 -3.35 -19.51 -15.61
N ILE A 48 -2.41 -18.67 -16.07
CA ILE A 48 -0.97 -18.90 -15.86
C ILE A 48 -0.61 -18.87 -14.37
N LYS A 49 -1.27 -18.02 -13.58
CA LYS A 49 -1.07 -17.96 -12.12
C LYS A 49 -1.60 -19.19 -11.40
N GLU A 50 -2.80 -19.66 -11.78
CA GLU A 50 -3.41 -20.90 -11.29
C GLU A 50 -2.54 -22.11 -11.66
N ALA A 51 -2.12 -22.20 -12.91
CA ALA A 51 -1.30 -23.28 -13.45
C ALA A 51 0.11 -23.33 -12.83
N ARG A 52 0.68 -22.18 -12.48
CA ARG A 52 1.95 -22.07 -11.74
C ARG A 52 1.80 -22.21 -10.22
N GLY A 53 0.60 -22.51 -9.72
CA GLY A 53 0.33 -22.78 -8.30
C GLY A 53 0.47 -21.57 -7.39
N ILE A 54 0.47 -20.35 -7.94
CA ILE A 54 0.45 -19.12 -7.16
C ILE A 54 -1.01 -18.85 -6.84
N LYS A 55 -1.47 -19.37 -5.70
CA LYS A 55 -2.73 -18.94 -5.07
C LYS A 55 -2.63 -17.44 -4.79
N ASP A 56 -3.15 -16.64 -5.71
CA ASP A 56 -3.40 -15.22 -5.49
C ASP A 56 -4.47 -15.09 -4.40
N GLU A 57 -4.03 -14.97 -3.14
CA GLU A 57 -4.80 -14.23 -2.15
C GLU A 57 -4.87 -12.79 -2.65
N THR A 58 -5.90 -12.52 -3.45
CA THR A 58 -6.48 -11.22 -3.81
C THR A 58 -5.53 -10.01 -3.65
N PRO A 59 -5.13 -9.32 -4.73
CA PRO A 59 -4.40 -8.07 -4.57
C PRO A 59 -5.35 -7.06 -3.93
N VAL A 60 -5.19 -6.87 -2.62
CA VAL A 60 -5.93 -5.90 -1.82
C VAL A 60 -5.74 -4.56 -2.50
N ARG A 61 -6.80 -4.15 -3.19
CA ARG A 61 -6.96 -2.88 -3.89
C ARG A 61 -6.20 -1.79 -3.15
N LYS A 62 -5.19 -1.24 -3.83
CA LYS A 62 -4.48 0.02 -3.55
C LYS A 62 -4.81 0.56 -2.17
N LYS A 63 -3.96 0.29 -1.17
CA LYS A 63 -4.04 0.88 0.16
C LYS A 63 -4.38 2.37 0.00
N LYS A 64 -5.64 2.74 0.27
CA LYS A 64 -5.98 4.12 0.57
C LYS A 64 -5.15 4.41 1.81
N HIS A 65 -4.00 5.06 1.61
CA HIS A 65 -3.06 5.36 2.69
C HIS A 65 -3.60 6.48 3.59
N THR A 66 -4.91 6.53 3.79
CA THR A 66 -5.47 7.07 5.03
C THR A 66 -5.32 5.95 6.04
N GLY A 67 -4.15 5.84 6.65
CA GLY A 67 -4.05 5.19 7.95
C GLY A 67 -5.15 5.82 8.79
N ARG A 68 -6.24 5.07 9.00
CA ARG A 68 -7.28 5.45 9.94
C ARG A 68 -6.54 5.47 11.27
N ILE A 69 -6.09 6.66 11.68
CA ILE A 69 -5.60 6.87 13.02
C ILE A 69 -6.81 6.48 13.88
N LYS A 70 -6.76 5.29 14.47
CA LYS A 70 -7.80 4.73 15.36
C LYS A 70 -7.79 5.47 16.70
N MET A 71 -7.52 6.76 16.70
CA MET A 71 -7.53 7.57 17.91
C MET A 71 -8.85 8.27 18.00
N THR A 72 -9.42 8.21 19.20
CA THR A 72 -10.63 8.94 19.54
C THR A 72 -10.37 10.46 19.46
N LYS A 73 -11.44 11.25 19.31
CA LYS A 73 -11.35 12.72 19.24
C LYS A 73 -10.67 13.31 20.48
N THR A 74 -10.83 12.67 21.64
CA THR A 74 -10.22 13.05 22.92
C THR A 74 -8.71 12.82 22.90
N GLU A 75 -8.25 11.65 22.46
CA GLU A 75 -6.83 11.33 22.31
C GLU A 75 -6.11 12.26 21.34
N LEU A 76 -6.75 12.61 20.21
CA LEU A 76 -6.18 13.58 19.27
C LEU A 76 -6.01 14.95 19.89
N LYS A 77 -6.97 15.40 20.71
CA LYS A 77 -6.87 16.67 21.43
C LYS A 77 -5.80 16.64 22.52
N ALA A 78 -5.63 15.50 23.20
CA ALA A 78 -4.57 15.31 24.19
C ALA A 78 -3.18 15.44 23.54
N LYS A 79 -2.93 14.70 22.45
CA LYS A 79 -1.68 14.81 21.67
C LYS A 79 -1.42 16.21 21.14
N ILE A 80 -2.46 16.94 20.73
CA ILE A 80 -2.30 18.35 20.30
C ILE A 80 -1.83 19.23 21.46
N ARG A 81 -2.29 18.99 22.71
CA ARG A 81 -1.83 19.74 23.88
C ARG A 81 -0.38 19.44 24.21
N GLU A 82 0.01 18.17 24.21
CA GLU A 82 1.39 17.72 24.41
C GLU A 82 2.35 18.35 23.37
N LEU A 83 2.00 18.26 22.09
CA LEU A 83 2.84 18.83 21.02
C LEU A 83 2.94 20.36 21.07
N LYS A 84 1.95 21.04 21.67
CA LYS A 84 2.03 22.49 21.90
C LYS A 84 3.03 22.82 23.00
N ALA A 85 3.07 22.04 24.08
CA ALA A 85 4.06 22.21 25.15
C ALA A 85 5.47 21.97 24.60
N LEU A 86 5.70 20.85 23.91
CA LEU A 86 6.98 20.54 23.26
C LEU A 86 7.42 21.61 22.24
N ARG A 87 6.46 22.24 21.55
CA ARG A 87 6.76 23.35 20.65
C ARG A 87 7.24 24.60 21.40
N LEU A 88 6.65 24.91 22.57
CA LEU A 88 7.09 26.04 23.40
C LEU A 88 8.50 25.80 23.92
N GLU A 89 8.77 24.62 24.46
CA GLU A 89 10.12 24.21 24.92
C GLU A 89 11.15 24.30 23.78
N ALA A 90 10.79 23.86 22.57
CA ALA A 90 11.67 23.96 21.40
C ALA A 90 11.91 25.41 20.95
N LEU A 91 10.94 26.32 21.17
CA LEU A 91 11.10 27.74 20.88
C LEU A 91 12.02 28.40 21.91
N GLU A 92 11.85 28.08 23.19
CA GLU A 92 12.72 28.54 24.28
C GLU A 92 14.17 28.05 24.08
N SER A 93 14.33 26.80 23.68
CA SER A 93 15.63 26.18 23.38
C SER A 93 16.23 26.62 22.03
N LYS A 94 15.56 27.53 21.29
CA LYS A 94 15.96 28.00 19.94
C LYS A 94 16.15 26.88 18.90
N GLU A 95 15.51 25.73 19.11
CA GLU A 95 15.54 24.58 18.20
C GLU A 95 14.49 24.73 17.09
N ASN A 96 14.81 25.56 16.10
CA ASN A 96 13.89 25.94 15.02
C ASN A 96 13.34 24.74 14.25
N GLU A 97 14.15 23.73 13.96
CA GLU A 97 13.74 22.53 13.23
C GLU A 97 12.68 21.71 13.99
N LYS A 98 12.89 21.52 15.30
CA LYS A 98 11.94 20.80 16.15
C LYS A 98 10.64 21.58 16.28
N SER A 99 10.71 22.91 16.45
CA SER A 99 9.53 23.78 16.47
C SER A 99 8.71 23.70 15.16
N ILE A 100 9.39 23.69 14.00
CA ILE A 100 8.73 23.53 12.69
C ILE A 100 8.09 22.14 12.57
N ARG A 101 8.77 21.08 13.00
CA ARG A 101 8.25 19.70 13.00
C ARG A 101 6.98 19.60 13.84
N PHE A 102 7.00 20.10 15.08
CA PHE A 102 5.84 20.12 15.96
C PHE A 102 4.68 20.94 15.38
N ARG A 103 4.96 22.11 14.77
CA ARG A 103 3.93 22.92 14.07
C ARG A 103 3.21 22.13 12.97
N ARG A 104 3.97 21.36 12.17
CA ARG A 104 3.43 20.53 11.08
C ARG A 104 2.57 19.40 11.65
N GLN A 105 3.06 18.69 12.67
CA GLN A 105 2.31 17.61 13.33
C GLN A 105 1.00 18.12 13.96
N ILE A 106 1.03 19.26 14.66
CA ILE A 106 -0.17 19.91 15.21
C ILE A 106 -1.18 20.20 14.09
N SER A 107 -0.72 20.75 12.97
CA SER A 107 -1.58 21.08 11.83
C SER A 107 -2.23 19.85 11.21
N GLN A 108 -1.49 18.75 11.07
CA GLN A 108 -2.00 17.48 10.58
C GLN A 108 -3.05 16.90 11.54
N LEU A 109 -2.76 16.84 12.85
CA LEU A 109 -3.69 16.32 13.85
C LEU A 109 -4.98 17.14 13.93
N LYS A 110 -4.90 18.48 13.81
CA LYS A 110 -6.08 19.36 13.70
C LYS A 110 -6.91 19.07 12.45
N LYS A 111 -6.27 18.76 11.30
CA LYS A 111 -6.99 18.36 10.07
C LYS A 111 -7.68 17.01 10.27
N ILE A 112 -7.01 16.06 10.89
CA ILE A 112 -7.57 14.72 11.18
C ILE A 112 -8.75 14.83 12.15
N SER A 113 -8.63 15.61 13.24
CA SER A 113 -9.71 15.78 14.22
C SER A 113 -10.97 16.44 13.63
N ARG A 114 -10.81 17.34 12.65
CA ARG A 114 -11.93 17.94 11.91
C ARG A 114 -12.62 16.93 11.01
N ARG A 115 -11.85 16.07 10.33
CA ARG A 115 -12.40 15.04 9.44
C ARG A 115 -13.18 13.97 10.21
N ILE A 116 -12.72 13.58 11.40
CA ILE A 116 -13.45 12.63 12.26
C ILE A 116 -14.79 13.19 12.74
N ALA A 117 -14.92 14.51 12.87
CA ALA A 117 -16.18 15.14 13.27
C ALA A 117 -17.15 15.40 12.10
N ALA A 118 -16.71 15.22 10.86
CA ALA A 118 -17.50 15.45 9.64
C ALA A 118 -18.07 14.15 9.05
N VAL A 119 -18.01 13.05 9.81
CA VAL A 119 -18.62 11.74 9.54
C VAL A 119 -19.58 11.46 10.67
#